data_AF-A0A3C1QTX0-F1
#
_entry.id   AF-A0A3C1QTX0-F1
#
_cell.length_a   1.000
_cell.length_b   1.000
_cell.length_c   1.000
_cell.angle_alpha   90.00
_cell.angle_beta   90.00
_cell.angle_gamma   90.00
#
_symmetry.space_group_name_H-M   'P 1'
#
loop_
_entity.id
_entity.type
_entity.pdbx_description
1 polymer ?
#
loop_
_entity_poly.entity_id
_entity_poly.type
_entity_poly.pdbx_seq_one_letter_code
_entity_poly.pdbx_strand_id
1 'polypeptide(L)' 'DGCSADGEADGRGRLVAVVMTDFRLSEEFELGAAATFVPPASGDLYVRCREDWTGLADNAGELKLTFSRE' A
#
# COMPACT_ATOMS: atom_id res chain seq x y z
N ASP A 1 -0.58 -8.14 -18.75
CA ASP A 1 -1.75 -7.59 -18.04
C ASP A 1 -1.27 -6.65 -16.94
N GLY A 2 -1.44 -5.34 -17.17
CA GLY A 2 -0.71 -4.26 -16.49
C GLY A 2 -1.45 -3.59 -15.33
N CYS A 3 -2.20 -4.35 -14.54
CA CYS A 3 -2.91 -3.81 -13.38
C CYS A 3 -2.72 -4.74 -12.18
N SER A 4 -1.51 -4.76 -11.62
CA SER A 4 -1.17 -5.50 -10.40
C SER A 4 -0.76 -4.54 -9.29
N ALA A 5 -0.70 -5.05 -8.06
CA ALA A 5 -0.21 -4.30 -6.91
C ALA A 5 1.30 -3.96 -6.98
N ASP A 6 2.06 -4.48 -7.96
CA ASP A 6 3.47 -4.07 -8.16
C ASP A 6 3.60 -2.66 -8.76
N GLY A 7 2.51 -2.16 -9.34
CA GLY A 7 2.49 -0.87 -10.03
C GLY A 7 3.33 -0.85 -11.30
N GLU A 8 3.52 0.35 -11.81
CA GLU A 8 4.35 0.67 -12.97
C GLU A 8 5.83 0.76 -12.58
N ALA A 9 6.71 0.81 -13.58
CA ALA A 9 8.17 0.86 -13.37
C ALA A 9 8.66 2.09 -12.57
N ASP A 10 7.87 3.16 -12.55
CA ASP A 10 8.12 4.38 -11.76
C ASP A 10 7.48 4.33 -10.36
N GLY A 11 6.85 3.22 -10.00
CA GLY A 11 6.21 3.01 -8.70
C GLY A 11 4.77 3.51 -8.61
N ARG A 12 4.21 4.14 -9.67
CA ARG A 12 2.79 4.50 -9.69
C ARG A 12 1.91 3.26 -9.60
N GLY A 13 0.85 3.30 -8.82
CA GLY A 13 -0.07 2.18 -8.61
C GLY A 13 0.46 1.09 -7.66
N ARG A 14 1.71 1.17 -7.21
CA ARG A 14 2.28 0.17 -6.29
C ARG A 14 1.53 0.15 -4.96
N LEU A 15 1.23 -1.03 -4.44
CA LEU A 15 0.64 -1.18 -3.11
C LEU A 15 1.68 -0.80 -2.04
N VAL A 16 1.32 0.19 -1.23
CA VAL A 16 2.13 0.73 -0.15
C VAL A 16 1.30 0.80 1.13
N ALA A 17 1.99 0.87 2.26
CA ALA A 17 1.35 0.86 3.57
C ALA A 17 2.01 1.81 4.55
N VAL A 18 1.23 2.16 5.58
CA VAL A 18 1.64 2.89 6.78
C VAL A 18 0.97 2.27 7.99
N VAL A 19 1.61 2.37 9.16
CA VAL A 19 0.98 2.06 10.44
C VAL A 19 0.54 3.37 11.10
N MET A 20 -0.75 3.45 11.46
CA MET A 20 -1.30 4.55 12.23
C MET A 20 -1.31 4.20 13.73
N THR A 21 -0.69 5.05 14.53
CA THR A 21 -0.68 4.94 15.99
C THR A 21 -0.86 6.33 16.59
N ASP A 22 -1.90 6.53 17.42
CA ASP A 22 -2.19 7.79 18.09
C ASP A 22 -2.16 9.03 17.16
N PHE A 23 -2.85 8.93 16.02
CA PHE A 23 -2.92 9.97 14.98
C PHE A 23 -1.56 10.34 14.35
N ARG A 24 -0.57 9.47 14.45
CA ARG A 24 0.72 9.59 13.76
C ARG A 24 0.91 8.43 12.80
N LEU A 25 1.43 8.73 11.62
CA LEU A 25 1.77 7.74 10.60
C LEU A 25 3.25 7.36 10.74
N SER A 26 3.55 6.08 10.53
CA SER A 26 4.92 5.62 10.23
C SER A 26 5.42 6.20 8.90
N GLU A 27 6.70 5.98 8.60
CA GLU A 27 7.16 6.06 7.21
C GLU A 27 6.38 5.07 6.34
N GLU A 28 6.17 5.45 5.06
CA GLU A 28 5.56 4.58 4.07
C GLU A 28 6.51 3.43 3.70
N PHE A 29 5.99 2.22 3.59
CA PHE A 29 6.74 1.05 3.13
C PHE A 29 6.00 0.33 1.99
N GLU A 30 6.76 -0.35 1.15
CA GLU A 30 6.24 -1.05 -0.02
C GLU A 30 5.77 -2.47 0.31
N LEU A 31 4.64 -2.86 -0.29
CA LEU A 31 4.12 -4.22 -0.23
C LEU A 31 4.14 -4.91 -1.61
N GLY A 32 3.85 -4.19 -2.68
CA GLY A 32 3.74 -4.80 -4.01
C GLY A 32 2.65 -5.88 -4.09
N ALA A 33 2.78 -6.81 -5.03
CA ALA A 33 1.86 -7.96 -5.15
C ALA A 33 2.01 -8.99 -4.02
N ALA A 34 3.20 -9.09 -3.41
CA ALA A 34 3.47 -9.95 -2.27
C ALA A 34 4.67 -9.45 -1.46
N ALA A 35 4.53 -9.39 -0.14
CA ALA A 35 5.62 -9.05 0.77
C ALA A 35 5.46 -9.72 2.13
N THR A 36 6.59 -9.99 2.77
CA THR A 36 6.70 -10.24 4.21
C THR A 36 7.35 -9.00 4.83
N PHE A 37 6.75 -8.45 5.89
CA PHE A 37 7.27 -7.27 6.56
C PHE A 37 7.14 -7.41 8.08
N VAL A 38 8.03 -6.72 8.80
CA VAL A 38 7.89 -6.52 10.25
C VAL A 38 7.22 -5.16 10.44
N PRO A 39 6.06 -5.07 11.12
CA PRO A 39 5.42 -3.79 11.37
C PRO A 39 6.36 -2.85 12.15
N PRO A 40 6.55 -1.59 11.72
CA PRO A 40 7.44 -0.65 12.40
C PRO A 40 6.91 -0.20 13.77
N ALA A 41 5.61 -0.37 14.02
CA ALA A 41 4.95 -0.08 15.28
C ALA A 41 3.69 -0.96 15.43
N SER A 42 3.11 -0.99 16.63
CA SER A 42 1.75 -1.48 16.85
C SER A 42 0.72 -0.41 16.47
N GLY A 43 -0.33 -0.79 15.76
CA GLY A 43 -1.37 0.13 15.32
C GLY A 43 -2.21 -0.45 14.19
N ASP A 44 -2.95 0.42 13.51
CA ASP A 44 -3.78 0.05 12.36
C ASP A 44 -2.96 0.13 11.07
N LEU A 45 -3.01 -0.94 10.26
CA LEU A 45 -2.38 -0.98 8.95
C LEU A 45 -3.30 -0.33 7.91
N TYR A 46 -2.86 0.77 7.33
CA TYR A 46 -3.52 1.40 6.19
C TYR A 46 -2.73 1.10 4.92
N VAL A 47 -3.46 0.84 3.83
CA VAL A 47 -2.90 0.52 2.52
C VAL A 47 -3.49 1.43 1.45
N ARG A 48 -2.71 1.69 0.40
CA ARG A 48 -3.17 2.39 -0.80
C ARG A 48 -2.36 1.97 -2.02
N CYS A 49 -2.90 2.22 -3.21
CA CYS A 49 -2.08 2.28 -4.42
C CYS A 49 -1.37 3.65 -4.45
N ARG A 50 -0.05 3.64 -4.66
CA ARG A 50 0.77 4.85 -4.67
C ARG A 50 0.42 5.72 -5.88
N GLU A 51 -0.14 6.88 -5.61
CA GLU A 51 -0.47 7.92 -6.58
C GLU A 51 -0.37 9.29 -5.88
N ASP A 52 -0.32 10.36 -6.67
CA ASP A 52 -0.52 11.72 -6.16
C ASP A 52 -1.93 11.86 -5.57
N TRP A 53 -2.04 12.58 -4.45
CA TRP A 53 -3.32 12.79 -3.77
C TRP A 53 -4.39 13.45 -4.65
N THR A 54 -3.97 14.23 -5.64
CA THR A 54 -4.85 14.89 -6.61
C THR A 54 -5.13 14.04 -7.86
N GLY A 55 -4.47 12.89 -8.01
CA GLY A 55 -4.55 12.01 -9.18
C GLY A 55 -5.42 10.76 -8.98
N LEU A 56 -6.38 10.79 -8.05
CA LEU A 56 -7.17 9.59 -7.71
C LEU A 56 -8.43 9.41 -8.57
N ALA A 57 -8.88 10.46 -9.27
CA ALA A 57 -10.22 10.49 -9.86
C ALA A 57 -10.40 9.62 -11.11
N ASP A 58 -9.31 9.30 -11.80
CA ASP A 58 -9.26 8.46 -12.99
C ASP A 58 -8.80 7.02 -12.70
N ASN A 59 -8.50 6.69 -11.45
CA ASN A 59 -8.21 5.33 -11.03
C ASN A 59 -9.46 4.45 -11.12
N ALA A 60 -9.27 3.20 -11.57
CA ALA A 60 -10.33 2.21 -11.69
C ALA A 60 -9.86 0.82 -11.21
N GLY A 61 -10.80 0.01 -10.72
CA GLY A 61 -10.54 -1.34 -10.21
C GLY A 61 -10.35 -1.41 -8.70
N GLU A 62 -10.03 -2.60 -8.19
CA GLU A 62 -9.87 -2.85 -6.76
C GLU A 62 -8.79 -3.90 -6.42
N LEU A 63 -8.11 -3.65 -5.29
CA LEU A 63 -7.25 -4.53 -4.51
C LEU A 63 -8.00 -5.60 -3.70
N LYS A 64 -7.87 -6.91 -3.99
CA LYS A 64 -8.19 -7.94 -2.99
C LYS A 64 -6.94 -8.38 -2.24
N LEU A 65 -6.87 -8.07 -0.94
CA LEU A 65 -5.72 -8.37 -0.10
C LEU A 65 -6.01 -9.51 0.86
N THR A 66 -5.00 -10.34 1.11
CA THR A 66 -5.02 -11.37 2.16
C THR A 66 -3.83 -11.14 3.07
N PHE A 67 -4.08 -11.14 4.39
CA PHE A 67 -3.04 -11.00 5.40
C PHE A 67 -3.00 -12.26 6.26
N SER A 68 -1.80 -12.74 6.54
CA SER A 68 -1.54 -13.82 7.48
C SER A 68 -0.36 -13.45 8.35
N ARG A 69 -0.36 -13.96 9.58
CA ARG A 69 0.82 -13.94 10.44
C ARG A 69 1.51 -15.29 10.29
N GLU A 70 2.83 -15.28 10.11
CA GLU A 70 3.64 -16.49 10.21
C GLU A 70 3.64 -17.06 11.63
#